data_AF-A0A1J5LH77-F1
#
_entry.id   AF-A0A1J5LH77-F1
#
_cell.length_a   1.000
_cell.length_b   1.000
_cell.length_c   1.000
_cell.angle_alpha   90.00
_cell.angle_beta   90.00
_cell.angle_gamma   90.00
#
_symmetry.space_group_name_H-M   'P 1'
#
loop_
_entity.id
_entity.type
_entity.pdbx_description
1 polymer ?
#
loop_
_entity_poly.entity_id
_entity_poly.type
_entity_poly.pdbx_seq_one_letter_code
_entity_poly.pdbx_strand_id
1 'polypeptide(L)'
;MTRSAEAANDRIALVFGMANYRHLPPLTNTKNDAEAISQTLENIGFDVTLSVDASGAEMERLLQDFSFRSEVADLALIYFAGHGIEVQGENFMIPVDANVASNKDVQSQSPSLKNLLSAVDRARKMRIVILDSCRDNPLGDSLDLAASQATGTANTDETTRGGGGLAAANPDRGTLVAFAAKDGQVALDGSGNNSPFALSLMEKMTQPGLEISLMFRQIRDSVLEQTGNLQEPHTYGSLTGIPFYLAGPAQGGETLDTSDASKAWSSLRPDQEEQLLALADLGDTRSMLGLAYMRLNPNEGRFDPKAAVDFLGRAAAAGSPEAQFELAKLYERGTGVAQDEEKALELYRAAAGQNFADAINDLGFLHYQGGLGLPADPGKALRFFERAADLRHPQAQFNFAALIDDGHIPSKGPEDAAKYLYDALRSGSRDVLNLLSERPTMFTPDTRRALQVRLKDNRFYTGAIDGDFGPGTQRSIRRAYGIEDS
;
A
#
# COMPACT_ATOMS: atom_id res chain seq x y z
N MET A 1 -30.48 -2.64 -11.17
CA MET A 1 -30.24 -2.17 -9.80
C MET A 1 -29.26 -1.02 -9.88
N THR A 2 -29.75 0.19 -9.70
CA THR A 2 -29.00 1.44 -9.79
C THR A 2 -28.01 1.51 -8.62
N ARG A 3 -26.72 1.28 -8.88
CA ARG A 3 -25.66 1.64 -7.92
C ARG A 3 -25.73 3.15 -7.70
N SER A 4 -25.81 3.57 -6.44
CA SER A 4 -25.69 4.96 -6.03
C SER A 4 -24.35 5.54 -6.48
N ALA A 5 -24.33 6.84 -6.78
CA ALA A 5 -23.12 7.60 -7.14
C ALA A 5 -22.01 7.58 -6.06
N GLU A 6 -22.30 7.03 -4.87
CA GLU A 6 -21.34 6.76 -3.79
C GLU A 6 -20.14 5.90 -4.23
N ALA A 7 -20.30 4.99 -5.19
CA ALA A 7 -19.22 4.08 -5.59
C ALA A 7 -18.13 4.73 -6.49
N ALA A 8 -18.30 5.98 -6.92
CA ALA A 8 -17.48 6.55 -7.99
C ALA A 8 -16.04 6.91 -7.60
N ASN A 9 -15.73 7.11 -6.31
CA ASN A 9 -14.45 7.70 -5.88
C ASN A 9 -13.56 6.84 -4.95
N ASP A 10 -13.98 5.63 -4.57
CA ASP A 10 -13.20 4.81 -3.63
C ASP A 10 -12.08 4.00 -4.29
N ARG A 11 -12.16 3.77 -5.60
CA ARG A 11 -11.22 2.91 -6.34
C ARG A 11 -10.78 3.62 -7.60
N ILE A 12 -9.53 4.06 -7.63
CA ILE A 12 -8.97 4.76 -8.78
C ILE A 12 -7.83 3.98 -9.40
N ALA A 13 -7.70 4.04 -10.72
CA ALA A 13 -6.57 3.46 -11.42
C ALA A 13 -5.97 4.42 -12.44
N LEU A 14 -4.65 4.38 -12.58
CA LEU A 14 -3.90 5.04 -13.64
C LEU A 14 -3.18 3.97 -14.46
N VAL A 15 -3.50 3.90 -15.74
CA VAL A 15 -3.04 2.85 -16.64
C VAL A 15 -2.23 3.49 -17.76
N PHE A 16 -0.99 3.03 -17.92
CA PHE A 16 -0.08 3.48 -18.97
C PHE A 16 0.21 2.33 -19.94
N GLY A 17 0.08 2.60 -21.24
CA GLY A 17 0.53 1.70 -22.31
C GLY A 17 1.48 2.42 -23.26
N MET A 18 2.74 2.01 -23.29
CA MET A 18 3.80 2.66 -24.09
C MET A 18 4.22 1.75 -25.23
N ALA A 19 3.88 2.12 -26.47
CA ALA A 19 4.08 1.29 -27.66
C ALA A 19 4.94 2.00 -28.70
N ASN A 20 4.61 3.25 -29.06
CA ASN A 20 5.19 3.96 -30.19
C ASN A 20 6.34 4.89 -29.78
N TYR A 21 7.44 4.29 -29.34
CA TYR A 21 8.65 5.02 -28.95
C TYR A 21 9.30 5.76 -30.13
N ARG A 22 9.73 7.00 -29.89
CA ARG A 22 10.43 7.82 -30.89
C ARG A 22 11.88 7.40 -31.10
N HIS A 23 12.52 6.94 -30.03
CA HIS A 23 13.97 6.69 -29.97
C HIS A 23 14.31 5.24 -29.57
N LEU A 24 13.30 4.42 -29.26
CA LEU A 24 13.45 3.01 -28.87
C LEU A 24 12.62 2.11 -29.78
N PRO A 25 12.91 0.80 -29.82
CA PRO A 25 12.07 -0.16 -30.53
C PRO A 25 10.62 -0.12 -30.02
N PRO A 26 9.63 -0.17 -30.92
CA PRO A 26 8.23 -0.18 -30.52
C PRO A 26 7.86 -1.50 -29.85
N LEU A 27 6.92 -1.42 -28.91
CA LEU A 27 6.32 -2.59 -28.25
C LEU A 27 4.89 -2.74 -28.74
N THR A 28 4.57 -3.87 -29.36
CA THR A 28 3.29 -4.01 -30.10
C THR A 28 2.12 -4.33 -29.16
N ASN A 29 2.38 -5.04 -28.05
CA ASN A 29 1.33 -5.57 -27.19
C ASN A 29 1.00 -4.66 -26.00
N THR A 30 1.92 -3.80 -25.56
CA THR A 30 1.75 -2.94 -24.38
C THR A 30 0.53 -2.02 -24.45
N LYS A 31 0.19 -1.52 -25.63
CA LYS A 31 -1.04 -0.76 -25.84
C LYS A 31 -2.29 -1.63 -25.64
N ASN A 32 -2.31 -2.83 -26.23
CA ASN A 32 -3.44 -3.74 -26.11
C ASN A 32 -3.62 -4.20 -24.66
N ASP A 33 -2.51 -4.50 -23.97
CA ASP A 33 -2.48 -4.88 -22.56
C ASP A 33 -3.08 -3.76 -21.70
N ALA A 34 -2.64 -2.52 -21.89
CA ALA A 34 -3.15 -1.36 -21.17
C ALA A 34 -4.65 -1.13 -21.42
N GLU A 35 -5.11 -1.20 -22.67
CA GLU A 35 -6.53 -1.05 -23.02
C GLU A 35 -7.38 -2.18 -22.38
N ALA A 36 -6.91 -3.42 -22.44
CA ALA A 36 -7.64 -4.57 -21.90
C ALA A 36 -7.67 -4.59 -20.37
N ILE A 37 -6.58 -4.21 -19.71
CA ILE A 37 -6.51 -4.01 -18.25
C ILE A 37 -7.39 -2.84 -17.83
N SER A 38 -7.39 -1.72 -18.55
CA SER A 38 -8.28 -0.59 -18.29
C SER A 38 -9.74 -1.03 -18.28
N GLN A 39 -10.17 -1.73 -19.33
CA GLN A 39 -11.54 -2.22 -19.42
C GLN A 39 -11.90 -3.20 -18.30
N THR A 40 -10.94 -4.05 -17.92
CA THR A 40 -11.12 -5.02 -16.83
C THR A 40 -11.29 -4.32 -15.48
N LEU A 41 -10.48 -3.30 -15.20
CA LEU A 41 -10.56 -2.49 -13.98
C LEU A 41 -11.88 -1.71 -13.90
N GLU A 42 -12.32 -1.10 -15.01
CA GLU A 42 -13.63 -0.45 -15.09
C GLU A 42 -14.78 -1.43 -14.78
N ASN A 43 -14.72 -2.64 -15.34
CA ASN A 43 -15.75 -3.67 -15.12
C ASN A 43 -15.88 -4.11 -13.66
N ILE A 44 -14.78 -4.08 -12.90
CA ILE A 44 -14.78 -4.36 -11.45
C ILE A 44 -14.97 -3.10 -10.61
N GLY A 45 -15.23 -1.95 -11.22
CA GLY A 45 -15.66 -0.72 -10.55
C GLY A 45 -14.54 0.23 -10.13
N PHE A 46 -13.44 0.28 -10.89
CA PHE A 46 -12.48 1.38 -10.79
C PHE A 46 -12.90 2.57 -11.66
N ASP A 47 -12.59 3.78 -11.19
CA ASP A 47 -12.47 4.97 -12.01
C ASP A 47 -11.06 4.99 -12.64
N VAL A 48 -10.97 4.71 -13.95
CA VAL A 48 -9.72 4.49 -14.65
C VAL A 48 -9.33 5.70 -15.49
N THR A 49 -8.08 6.13 -15.36
CA THR A 49 -7.42 7.07 -16.26
C THR A 49 -6.42 6.30 -17.12
N LEU A 50 -6.74 6.10 -18.40
CA LEU A 50 -5.86 5.46 -19.38
C LEU A 50 -5.08 6.52 -20.17
N SER A 51 -3.76 6.35 -20.29
CA SER A 51 -2.92 7.14 -21.20
C SER A 51 -2.03 6.20 -22.02
N VAL A 52 -2.11 6.35 -23.34
CA VAL A 52 -1.35 5.55 -24.31
C VAL A 52 -0.33 6.45 -25.00
N ASP A 53 0.90 5.96 -25.11
CA ASP A 53 2.03 6.68 -25.70
C ASP A 53 2.28 8.07 -25.07
N ALA A 54 2.24 8.12 -23.73
CA ALA A 54 2.38 9.36 -22.99
C ALA A 54 3.81 9.93 -23.07
N SER A 55 3.92 11.24 -23.25
CA SER A 55 5.20 11.95 -23.10
C SER A 55 5.65 12.01 -21.63
N GLY A 56 6.94 12.25 -21.38
CA GLY A 56 7.45 12.42 -20.02
C GLY A 56 6.71 13.52 -19.23
N ALA A 57 6.44 14.66 -19.87
CA ALA A 57 5.70 15.77 -19.27
C ALA A 57 4.24 15.40 -18.97
N GLU A 58 3.61 14.58 -19.81
CA GLU A 58 2.26 14.08 -19.57
C GLU A 58 2.22 13.08 -18.42
N MET A 59 3.17 12.14 -18.35
CA MET A 59 3.29 11.20 -17.24
C MET A 59 3.45 11.93 -15.90
N GLU A 60 4.32 12.94 -15.84
CA GLU A 60 4.53 13.74 -14.64
C GLU A 60 3.22 14.41 -14.18
N ARG A 61 2.51 15.07 -15.09
CA ARG A 61 1.21 15.70 -14.78
C ARG A 61 0.18 14.69 -14.29
N LEU A 62 0.06 13.54 -14.97
CA LEU A 62 -0.90 12.50 -14.60
C LEU A 62 -0.59 11.89 -13.24
N LEU A 63 0.69 11.68 -12.91
CA LEU A 63 1.11 11.20 -11.58
C LEU A 63 0.80 12.22 -10.47
N GLN A 64 0.99 13.52 -10.73
CA GLN A 64 0.63 14.58 -9.79
C GLN A 64 -0.88 14.65 -9.57
N ASP A 65 -1.68 14.63 -10.65
CA ASP A 65 -3.15 14.63 -10.58
C ASP A 65 -3.67 13.37 -9.85
N PHE A 66 -3.06 12.21 -10.14
CA PHE A 66 -3.42 10.94 -9.51
C PHE A 66 -3.05 10.89 -8.02
N SER A 67 -1.91 11.48 -7.63
CA SER A 67 -1.50 11.62 -6.23
C SER A 67 -2.51 12.41 -5.41
N PHE A 68 -3.06 13.48 -5.97
CA PHE A 68 -4.11 14.26 -5.30
C PHE A 68 -5.42 13.47 -5.16
N ARG A 69 -5.81 12.73 -6.20
CA ARG A 69 -7.02 11.88 -6.17
C ARG A 69 -6.87 10.70 -5.21
N SER A 70 -5.67 10.10 -5.11
CA SER A 70 -5.44 8.92 -4.28
C SER A 70 -5.66 9.17 -2.80
N GLU A 71 -5.50 10.42 -2.36
CA GLU A 71 -5.73 10.80 -0.97
C GLU A 71 -7.17 10.54 -0.46
N VAL A 72 -8.19 10.57 -1.32
CA VAL A 72 -9.59 10.22 -0.96
C VAL A 72 -9.98 8.82 -1.38
N ALA A 73 -9.09 8.06 -2.03
CA ALA A 73 -9.39 6.72 -2.51
C ALA A 73 -9.09 5.68 -1.42
N ASP A 74 -9.97 4.68 -1.29
CA ASP A 74 -9.65 3.47 -0.52
C ASP A 74 -8.55 2.65 -1.21
N LEU A 75 -8.61 2.60 -2.54
CA LEU A 75 -7.72 1.81 -3.38
C LEU A 75 -7.17 2.67 -4.51
N ALA A 76 -5.84 2.72 -4.62
CA ALA A 76 -5.15 3.29 -5.76
C ALA A 76 -4.30 2.23 -6.47
N LEU A 77 -4.48 2.09 -7.77
CA LEU A 77 -3.72 1.16 -8.61
C LEU A 77 -3.03 1.91 -9.75
N ILE A 78 -1.74 1.66 -9.95
CA ILE A 78 -1.03 2.06 -11.17
C ILE A 78 -0.64 0.80 -11.93
N TYR A 79 -0.99 0.73 -13.20
CA TYR A 79 -0.50 -0.29 -14.13
C TYR A 79 0.34 0.38 -15.20
N PHE A 80 1.53 -0.14 -15.45
CA PHE A 80 2.43 0.34 -16.50
C PHE A 80 2.85 -0.82 -17.40
N ALA A 81 2.57 -0.71 -18.69
CA ALA A 81 3.10 -1.59 -19.74
C ALA A 81 3.99 -0.78 -20.68
N GLY A 82 5.26 -1.18 -20.82
CA GLY A 82 6.26 -0.42 -21.58
C GLY A 82 7.70 -0.82 -21.29
N HIS A 83 8.68 -0.08 -21.83
CA HIS A 83 10.08 -0.25 -21.47
C HIS A 83 10.33 0.22 -20.04
N GLY A 84 11.02 -0.63 -19.26
CA GLY A 84 11.50 -0.33 -17.92
C GLY A 84 13.00 -0.55 -17.81
N ILE A 85 13.73 0.40 -17.21
CA ILE A 85 15.19 0.34 -17.08
C ILE A 85 15.60 0.50 -15.61
N GLU A 86 16.53 -0.33 -15.14
CA GLU A 86 17.21 -0.10 -13.87
C GLU A 86 18.46 0.76 -14.04
N VAL A 87 18.58 1.79 -13.21
CA VAL A 87 19.80 2.59 -13.08
C VAL A 87 20.14 2.68 -11.59
N GLN A 88 21.29 2.12 -11.21
CA GLN A 88 21.81 2.17 -9.83
C GLN A 88 20.84 1.63 -8.78
N GLY A 89 20.16 0.51 -9.06
CA GLY A 89 19.19 -0.09 -8.12
C GLY A 89 17.83 0.61 -8.08
N GLU A 90 17.55 1.55 -8.99
CA GLU A 90 16.27 2.22 -9.10
C GLU A 90 15.63 1.98 -10.47
N ASN A 91 14.33 1.71 -10.45
CA ASN A 91 13.53 1.38 -11.64
C ASN A 91 12.93 2.63 -12.26
N PHE A 92 13.06 2.78 -13.57
CA PHE A 92 12.53 3.89 -14.35
C PHE A 92 11.59 3.38 -15.44
N MET A 93 10.48 4.08 -15.62
CA MET A 93 9.46 3.79 -16.63
C MET A 93 9.65 4.75 -17.80
N ILE A 94 9.98 4.23 -18.99
CA ILE A 94 10.43 5.05 -20.10
C ILE A 94 9.24 5.63 -20.88
N PRO A 95 9.08 6.97 -20.97
CA PRO A 95 8.10 7.62 -21.81
C PRO A 95 8.41 7.48 -23.31
N VAL A 96 7.41 7.62 -24.19
CA VAL A 96 7.63 7.39 -25.63
C VAL A 96 8.53 8.41 -26.31
N ASP A 97 8.66 9.61 -25.74
CA ASP A 97 9.50 10.69 -26.26
C ASP A 97 10.89 10.77 -25.64
N ALA A 98 11.19 9.91 -24.66
CA ALA A 98 12.49 9.92 -23.99
C ALA A 98 13.61 9.47 -24.94
N ASN A 99 14.67 10.26 -24.98
CA ASN A 99 15.90 9.93 -25.68
C ASN A 99 16.92 9.41 -24.67
N VAL A 100 16.84 8.12 -24.37
CA VAL A 100 17.65 7.45 -23.35
C VAL A 100 18.97 6.96 -23.94
N ALA A 101 19.95 7.86 -24.09
CA ALA A 101 21.29 7.53 -24.58
C ALA A 101 22.30 7.23 -23.45
N SER A 102 21.97 7.60 -22.21
CA SER A 102 22.81 7.39 -21.03
C SER A 102 21.98 7.23 -19.76
N ASN A 103 22.60 6.73 -18.69
CA ASN A 103 21.98 6.64 -17.37
C ASN A 103 21.44 7.99 -16.86
N LYS A 104 22.14 9.09 -17.17
CA LYS A 104 21.70 10.45 -16.82
C LYS A 104 20.44 10.87 -17.59
N ASP A 105 20.32 10.44 -18.84
CA ASP A 105 19.14 10.71 -19.66
C ASP A 105 17.92 9.96 -19.11
N VAL A 106 18.09 8.69 -18.75
CA VAL A 106 17.05 7.90 -18.07
C VAL A 106 16.56 8.61 -16.81
N GLN A 107 17.47 8.99 -15.92
CA GLN A 107 17.14 9.65 -14.64
C GLN A 107 16.48 11.03 -14.80
N SER A 108 16.79 11.76 -15.88
CA SER A 108 16.27 13.12 -16.07
C SER A 108 14.99 13.19 -16.92
N GLN A 109 14.71 12.15 -17.71
CA GLN A 109 13.58 12.15 -18.66
C GLN A 109 12.49 11.14 -18.30
N SER A 110 12.73 10.26 -17.33
CA SER A 110 11.80 9.16 -17.00
C SER A 110 11.38 9.22 -15.53
N PRO A 111 10.09 9.00 -15.20
CA PRO A 111 9.65 8.80 -13.82
C PRO A 111 10.21 7.49 -13.26
N SER A 112 10.54 7.50 -11.97
CA SER A 112 10.99 6.30 -11.26
C SER A 112 9.85 5.58 -10.54
N LEU A 113 10.10 4.32 -10.12
CA LEU A 113 9.17 3.57 -9.27
C LEU A 113 8.85 4.33 -7.98
N LYS A 114 9.78 5.11 -7.42
CA LYS A 114 9.50 5.96 -6.26
C LYS A 114 8.46 7.03 -6.56
N ASN A 115 8.46 7.59 -7.78
CA ASN A 115 7.43 8.55 -8.19
C ASN A 115 6.05 7.87 -8.28
N LEU A 116 5.98 6.65 -8.82
CA LEU A 116 4.72 5.88 -8.86
C LEU A 116 4.23 5.52 -7.46
N LEU A 117 5.13 5.04 -6.59
CA LEU A 117 4.81 4.73 -5.20
C LEU A 117 4.30 5.97 -4.45
N SER A 118 4.92 7.13 -4.68
CA SER A 118 4.49 8.40 -4.10
C SER A 118 3.10 8.84 -4.60
N ALA A 119 2.74 8.49 -5.84
CA ALA A 119 1.42 8.78 -6.39
C ALA A 119 0.31 7.92 -5.77
N VAL A 120 0.60 6.68 -5.37
CA VAL A 120 -0.37 5.82 -4.65
C VAL A 120 -0.35 5.99 -3.13
N ASP A 121 0.73 6.55 -2.56
CA ASP A 121 1.02 6.52 -1.12
C ASP A 121 -0.12 7.05 -0.23
N ARG A 122 -0.95 7.96 -0.73
CA ARG A 122 -2.00 8.56 0.08
C ARG A 122 -3.32 7.79 0.12
N ALA A 123 -3.45 6.69 -0.64
CA ALA A 123 -4.63 5.82 -0.55
C ALA A 123 -4.80 5.20 0.85
N ARG A 124 -6.06 5.06 1.27
CA ARG A 124 -6.46 4.77 2.65
C ARG A 124 -6.28 3.30 3.04
N LYS A 125 -6.61 2.37 2.13
CA LYS A 125 -6.61 0.93 2.44
C LYS A 125 -5.53 0.16 1.68
N MET A 126 -5.41 0.40 0.37
CA MET A 126 -4.57 -0.41 -0.49
C MET A 126 -3.90 0.39 -1.61
N ARG A 127 -2.63 0.07 -1.86
CA ARG A 127 -1.79 0.73 -2.85
C ARG A 127 -1.15 -0.34 -3.71
N ILE A 128 -1.37 -0.27 -5.02
CA ILE A 128 -0.91 -1.31 -5.93
C ILE A 128 -0.16 -0.64 -7.08
N VAL A 129 1.06 -1.08 -7.35
CA VAL A 129 1.80 -0.75 -8.57
C VAL A 129 2.12 -2.04 -9.30
N ILE A 130 1.69 -2.16 -10.55
CA ILE A 130 1.91 -3.31 -11.41
C ILE A 130 2.77 -2.86 -12.59
N LEU A 131 3.95 -3.47 -12.72
CA LEU A 131 4.91 -3.20 -13.77
C LEU A 131 4.96 -4.39 -14.72
N ASP A 132 4.29 -4.22 -15.86
CA ASP A 132 4.32 -5.12 -17.01
C ASP A 132 5.34 -4.62 -18.04
N SER A 133 6.57 -4.44 -17.58
CA SER A 133 7.64 -3.89 -18.39
C SER A 133 8.57 -4.96 -18.94
N CYS A 134 8.89 -4.87 -20.22
CA CYS A 134 10.03 -5.56 -20.80
C CYS A 134 11.30 -5.04 -20.09
N ARG A 135 11.96 -5.91 -19.32
CA ARG A 135 13.19 -5.60 -18.58
C ARG A 135 14.42 -5.70 -19.48
N ASP A 136 14.30 -5.30 -20.74
CA ASP A 136 15.46 -5.22 -21.64
C ASP A 136 16.18 -3.91 -21.35
N ASN A 137 17.48 -3.95 -21.10
CA ASN A 137 18.28 -2.73 -21.06
C ASN A 137 18.60 -2.33 -22.51
N PRO A 138 17.90 -1.34 -23.12
CA PRO A 138 18.19 -0.93 -24.49
C PRO A 138 19.58 -0.30 -24.64
N LEU A 139 20.27 -0.03 -23.52
CA LEU A 139 21.63 0.48 -23.47
C LEU A 139 22.71 -0.62 -23.56
N GLY A 140 22.32 -1.90 -23.71
CA GLY A 140 23.23 -3.06 -23.68
C GLY A 140 24.39 -3.00 -24.68
N ASP A 141 25.61 -3.17 -24.15
CA ASP A 141 26.98 -3.11 -24.73
C ASP A 141 27.66 -1.74 -24.90
N SER A 142 26.97 -0.60 -24.96
CA SER A 142 27.65 0.68 -25.31
C SER A 142 28.27 1.42 -24.10
N LEU A 143 27.87 1.11 -22.87
CA LEU A 143 28.35 1.79 -21.66
C LEU A 143 29.49 1.05 -20.94
N ASP A 144 29.53 -0.28 -21.02
CA ASP A 144 30.63 -1.06 -20.43
C ASP A 144 31.98 -0.75 -21.09
N LEU A 145 31.99 -0.36 -22.38
CA LEU A 145 33.19 0.06 -23.11
C LEU A 145 33.66 1.49 -22.78
N ALA A 146 32.78 2.35 -22.26
CA ALA A 146 33.13 3.72 -21.87
C ALA A 146 33.68 3.80 -20.43
N ALA A 147 33.18 2.94 -19.53
CA ALA A 147 33.69 2.84 -18.17
C ALA A 147 35.03 2.07 -18.08
N SER A 148 35.26 1.11 -18.98
CA SER A 148 36.47 0.27 -18.99
C SER A 148 37.72 0.92 -19.63
N GLN A 149 37.63 2.12 -20.20
CA GLN A 149 38.80 2.88 -20.68
C GLN A 149 39.45 3.78 -19.62
N ALA A 150 38.85 3.91 -18.44
CA ALA A 150 39.36 4.75 -17.37
C ALA A 150 39.68 3.93 -16.10
N THR A 151 40.62 3.00 -16.18
CA THR A 151 41.70 2.72 -15.20
C THR A 151 42.27 1.32 -15.41
N GLY A 152 43.59 1.25 -15.54
CA GLY A 152 44.32 0.00 -15.74
C GLY A 152 44.58 -0.77 -14.45
N THR A 153 44.97 -2.03 -14.67
CA THR A 153 45.61 -3.00 -13.77
C THR A 153 44.74 -3.82 -12.79
N ALA A 154 44.27 -4.94 -13.33
CA ALA A 154 44.21 -6.31 -12.78
C ALA A 154 44.13 -6.52 -11.25
N ASN A 155 43.04 -7.14 -10.80
CA ASN A 155 43.10 -8.47 -10.18
C ASN A 155 41.75 -9.19 -10.32
N THR A 156 41.85 -10.51 -10.44
CA THR A 156 40.82 -11.52 -10.67
C THR A 156 39.80 -11.60 -9.53
N ASP A 157 38.50 -11.56 -9.86
CA ASP A 157 37.49 -12.48 -9.31
C ASP A 157 36.14 -12.32 -10.03
N GLU A 158 35.51 -13.46 -10.26
CA GLU A 158 34.12 -13.72 -10.65
C GLU A 158 33.39 -12.73 -11.57
N THR A 159 33.19 -13.17 -12.81
CA THR A 159 32.24 -12.63 -13.78
C THR A 159 30.80 -12.69 -13.24
N THR A 160 30.36 -11.67 -12.52
CA THR A 160 28.94 -11.31 -12.45
C THR A 160 28.58 -10.65 -13.77
N ARG A 161 27.93 -11.42 -14.65
CA ARG A 161 27.22 -10.88 -15.80
C ARG A 161 26.27 -9.79 -15.29
N GLY A 162 26.46 -8.54 -15.73
CA GLY A 162 25.49 -7.47 -15.53
C GLY A 162 24.19 -7.84 -16.22
N GLY A 163 23.25 -8.40 -15.47
CA GLY A 163 21.91 -8.70 -15.95
C GLY A 163 21.11 -7.41 -16.06
N GLY A 164 20.74 -7.01 -17.27
CA GLY A 164 19.74 -5.98 -17.49
C GLY A 164 18.40 -6.45 -16.92
N GLY A 165 17.92 -5.78 -15.87
CA GLY A 165 16.72 -6.11 -15.12
C GLY A 165 16.12 -4.86 -14.48
N LEU A 166 15.00 -5.01 -13.75
CA LEU A 166 14.52 -4.01 -12.77
C LEU A 166 14.90 -4.47 -11.36
N ALA A 167 15.38 -3.55 -10.52
CA ALA A 167 15.73 -3.77 -9.13
C ALA A 167 14.53 -4.25 -8.30
N ALA A 168 14.80 -5.04 -7.26
CA ALA A 168 13.81 -5.41 -6.26
C ALA A 168 13.21 -4.16 -5.58
N ALA A 169 11.88 -4.13 -5.42
CA ALA A 169 11.19 -3.03 -4.74
C ALA A 169 11.18 -3.24 -3.21
N ASN A 170 11.28 -2.14 -2.46
CA ASN A 170 11.10 -2.13 -1.01
C ASN A 170 10.05 -1.06 -0.61
N PRO A 171 8.75 -1.33 -0.85
CA PRO A 171 7.69 -0.34 -0.63
C PRO A 171 7.23 -0.30 0.84
N ASP A 172 6.63 0.80 1.24
CA ASP A 172 6.06 0.97 2.58
C ASP A 172 4.89 0.01 2.86
N ARG A 173 4.60 -0.25 4.14
CA ARG A 173 3.50 -1.14 4.57
C ARG A 173 2.16 -0.70 3.98
N GLY A 174 1.35 -1.67 3.54
CA GLY A 174 0.09 -1.46 2.82
C GLY A 174 0.24 -1.27 1.31
N THR A 175 1.45 -1.43 0.78
CA THR A 175 1.76 -1.25 -0.64
C THR A 175 2.25 -2.56 -1.27
N LEU A 176 1.67 -2.90 -2.41
CA LEU A 176 2.02 -4.06 -3.21
C LEU A 176 2.64 -3.60 -4.53
N VAL A 177 3.83 -4.12 -4.84
CA VAL A 177 4.45 -3.95 -6.15
C VAL A 177 4.52 -5.30 -6.84
N ALA A 178 3.87 -5.45 -7.99
CA ALA A 178 3.92 -6.65 -8.79
C ALA A 178 4.73 -6.40 -10.07
N PHE A 179 5.63 -7.32 -10.40
CA PHE A 179 6.38 -7.30 -11.65
C PHE A 179 6.00 -8.52 -12.49
N ALA A 180 5.88 -8.30 -13.80
CA ALA A 180 5.59 -9.36 -14.75
C ALA A 180 6.71 -10.41 -14.86
N ALA A 181 7.95 -10.07 -14.48
CA ALA A 181 9.09 -10.98 -14.44
C ALA A 181 9.99 -10.68 -13.23
N LYS A 182 10.62 -11.71 -12.66
CA LYS A 182 11.59 -11.59 -11.56
C LYS A 182 12.92 -10.98 -12.02
N ASP A 183 13.79 -10.72 -11.05
CA ASP A 183 15.13 -10.19 -11.32
C ASP A 183 15.93 -11.08 -12.30
N GLY A 184 16.59 -10.44 -13.26
CA GLY A 184 17.36 -11.09 -14.33
C GLY A 184 16.56 -11.85 -15.40
N GLN A 185 15.22 -11.72 -15.45
CA GLN A 185 14.38 -12.28 -16.53
C GLN A 185 13.65 -11.19 -17.33
N VAL A 186 13.44 -11.45 -18.62
CA VAL A 186 12.69 -10.59 -19.54
C VAL A 186 11.22 -11.02 -19.55
N ALA A 187 10.31 -10.07 -19.40
CA ALA A 187 8.87 -10.33 -19.58
C ALA A 187 8.61 -10.66 -21.04
N LEU A 188 7.85 -11.73 -21.30
CA LEU A 188 7.52 -12.11 -22.67
C LEU A 188 6.26 -11.40 -23.13
N ASP A 189 6.35 -10.65 -24.23
CA ASP A 189 5.18 -10.05 -24.88
C ASP A 189 4.20 -11.12 -25.42
N GLY A 190 4.66 -12.36 -25.59
CA GLY A 190 3.88 -13.46 -26.17
C GLY A 190 3.73 -13.34 -27.69
N SER A 191 2.98 -14.27 -28.30
CA SER A 191 2.66 -14.28 -29.74
C SER A 191 1.20 -13.92 -30.03
N GLY A 192 0.40 -13.68 -28.99
CA GLY A 192 -0.99 -13.27 -29.08
C GLY A 192 -1.17 -11.74 -28.99
N ASN A 193 -2.43 -11.31 -28.87
CA ASN A 193 -2.77 -9.88 -28.79
C ASN A 193 -2.34 -9.21 -27.48
N ASN A 194 -2.17 -9.98 -26.40
CA ASN A 194 -1.83 -9.52 -25.05
C ASN A 194 -0.74 -10.41 -24.45
N SER A 195 0.03 -9.88 -23.50
CA SER A 195 1.08 -10.61 -22.79
C SER A 195 0.49 -11.75 -21.92
N PRO A 196 1.22 -12.87 -21.69
CA PRO A 196 0.78 -13.94 -20.78
C PRO A 196 0.49 -13.44 -19.36
N PHE A 197 1.23 -12.43 -18.91
CA PHE A 197 1.03 -11.79 -17.61
C PHE A 197 -0.28 -10.98 -17.60
N ALA A 198 -0.51 -10.11 -18.59
CA ALA A 198 -1.74 -9.34 -18.70
C ALA A 198 -2.98 -10.24 -18.83
N LEU A 199 -2.90 -11.31 -19.62
CA LEU A 199 -3.97 -12.31 -19.74
C LEU A 199 -4.32 -12.95 -18.41
N SER A 200 -3.31 -13.45 -17.69
CA SER A 200 -3.50 -14.06 -16.36
C SER A 200 -4.03 -13.04 -15.36
N LEU A 201 -3.54 -11.80 -15.41
CA LEU A 201 -3.99 -10.71 -14.56
C LEU A 201 -5.48 -10.41 -14.77
N MET A 202 -5.92 -10.21 -16.02
CA MET A 202 -7.33 -9.97 -16.35
C MET A 202 -8.25 -11.10 -15.87
N GLU A 203 -7.83 -12.35 -16.07
CA GLU A 203 -8.61 -13.51 -15.65
C GLU A 203 -8.78 -13.54 -14.12
N LYS A 204 -7.71 -13.33 -13.35
CA LYS A 204 -7.77 -13.43 -11.88
C LYS A 204 -8.37 -12.19 -11.21
N MET A 205 -8.16 -11.00 -11.76
CA MET A 205 -8.68 -9.73 -11.23
C MET A 205 -10.21 -9.66 -11.20
N THR A 206 -10.88 -10.41 -12.07
CA THR A 206 -12.35 -10.44 -12.16
C THR A 206 -12.99 -11.49 -11.25
N GLN A 207 -12.19 -12.30 -10.55
CA GLN A 207 -12.71 -13.39 -9.69
C GLN A 207 -13.18 -12.86 -8.33
N PRO A 208 -14.48 -12.92 -8.03
CA PRO A 208 -14.99 -12.46 -6.74
C PRO A 208 -14.50 -13.36 -5.60
N GLY A 209 -14.11 -12.75 -4.48
CA GLY A 209 -13.64 -13.45 -3.30
C GLY A 209 -12.27 -14.13 -3.44
N LEU A 210 -11.47 -13.80 -4.46
CA LEU A 210 -10.07 -14.23 -4.55
C LEU A 210 -9.17 -13.27 -3.77
N GLU A 211 -8.59 -13.74 -2.67
CA GLU A 211 -7.67 -12.93 -1.85
C GLU A 211 -6.43 -12.55 -2.67
N ILE A 212 -5.98 -11.30 -2.56
CA ILE A 212 -4.99 -10.70 -3.46
C ILE A 212 -3.63 -11.42 -3.47
N SER A 213 -3.16 -11.95 -2.34
CA SER A 213 -1.91 -12.71 -2.30
C SER A 213 -2.05 -14.07 -2.99
N LEU A 214 -3.21 -14.73 -2.83
CA LEU A 214 -3.54 -15.93 -3.61
C LEU A 214 -3.69 -15.61 -5.09
N MET A 215 -4.28 -14.46 -5.44
CA MET A 215 -4.44 -13.98 -6.81
C MET A 215 -3.09 -13.89 -7.51
N PHE A 216 -2.11 -13.17 -6.93
CA PHE A 216 -0.79 -13.03 -7.55
C PHE A 216 0.00 -14.33 -7.60
N ARG A 217 -0.20 -15.23 -6.64
CA ARG A 217 0.38 -16.58 -6.70
C ARG A 217 -0.19 -17.39 -7.87
N GLN A 218 -1.52 -17.38 -8.03
CA GLN A 218 -2.18 -18.06 -9.15
C GLN A 218 -1.79 -17.43 -10.50
N ILE A 219 -1.57 -16.11 -10.55
CA ILE A 219 -1.02 -15.44 -11.73
C ILE A 219 0.39 -15.96 -12.03
N ARG A 220 1.27 -16.01 -11.03
CA ARG A 220 2.63 -16.54 -11.20
C ARG A 220 2.61 -17.96 -11.74
N ASP A 221 1.83 -18.85 -11.11
CA ASP A 221 1.77 -20.26 -11.49
C ASP A 221 1.23 -20.43 -12.93
N SER A 222 0.20 -19.64 -13.30
CA SER A 222 -0.35 -19.58 -14.66
C SER A 222 0.68 -19.09 -15.70
N VAL A 223 1.44 -18.03 -15.38
CA VAL A 223 2.45 -17.50 -16.31
C VAL A 223 3.62 -18.46 -16.46
N LEU A 224 4.07 -19.11 -15.38
CA LEU A 224 5.10 -20.15 -15.44
C LEU A 224 4.66 -21.30 -16.36
N GLU A 225 3.42 -21.77 -16.21
CA GLU A 225 2.86 -22.82 -17.07
C GLU A 225 2.81 -22.39 -18.54
N GLN A 226 2.23 -21.23 -18.83
CA GLN A 226 2.07 -20.72 -20.20
C GLN A 226 3.39 -20.42 -20.90
N THR A 227 4.42 -20.01 -20.14
CA THR A 227 5.73 -19.64 -20.70
C THR A 227 6.75 -20.77 -20.62
N GLY A 228 6.37 -21.96 -20.12
CA GLY A 228 7.31 -23.07 -19.94
C GLY A 228 8.46 -22.73 -18.97
N ASN A 229 8.16 -21.98 -17.91
CA ASN A 229 9.09 -21.45 -16.90
C ASN A 229 10.09 -20.38 -17.39
N LEU A 230 9.83 -19.74 -18.53
CA LEU A 230 10.69 -18.67 -19.05
C LEU A 230 10.44 -17.32 -18.35
N GLN A 231 9.23 -17.11 -17.83
CA GLN A 231 8.85 -15.88 -17.13
C GLN A 231 8.23 -16.24 -15.77
N GLU A 232 8.78 -15.68 -14.71
CA GLU A 232 8.25 -15.82 -13.36
C GLU A 232 7.82 -14.45 -12.80
N PRO A 233 6.52 -14.15 -12.68
CA PRO A 233 6.06 -12.95 -12.00
C PRO A 233 6.46 -12.92 -10.52
N HIS A 234 6.75 -11.73 -10.00
CA HIS A 234 7.16 -11.56 -8.61
C HIS A 234 6.44 -10.38 -7.94
N THR A 235 6.09 -10.54 -6.66
CA THR A 235 5.46 -9.49 -5.85
C THR A 235 6.34 -9.08 -4.68
N TYR A 236 6.37 -7.78 -4.39
CA TYR A 236 7.08 -7.18 -3.28
C TYR A 236 6.12 -6.34 -2.43
N GLY A 237 6.51 -6.13 -1.17
CA GLY A 237 5.80 -5.28 -0.24
C GLY A 237 5.05 -6.03 0.85
N SER A 238 4.51 -5.26 1.79
CA SER A 238 3.78 -5.78 2.94
C SER A 238 2.31 -5.40 2.77
N LEU A 239 1.47 -6.42 2.62
CA LEU A 239 0.02 -6.26 2.61
C LEU A 239 -0.50 -6.08 4.06
N THR A 240 -1.62 -5.38 4.23
CA THR A 240 -2.24 -5.17 5.54
C THR A 240 -2.76 -6.47 6.14
N GLY A 241 -2.98 -6.50 7.45
CA GLY A 241 -3.54 -7.64 8.18
C GLY A 241 -4.92 -8.14 7.78
N ILE A 242 -5.59 -7.47 6.85
CA ILE A 242 -6.97 -7.77 6.43
C ILE A 242 -6.91 -8.36 5.01
N PRO A 243 -7.66 -9.42 4.70
CA PRO A 243 -7.69 -9.97 3.36
C PRO A 243 -8.32 -8.95 2.42
N PHE A 244 -7.78 -8.87 1.20
CA PHE A 244 -8.25 -7.91 0.22
C PHE A 244 -8.69 -8.62 -1.07
N TYR A 245 -9.81 -8.17 -1.64
CA TYR A 245 -10.42 -8.77 -2.84
C TYR A 245 -10.61 -7.70 -3.92
N LEU A 246 -10.01 -7.90 -5.09
CA LEU A 246 -10.05 -6.89 -6.16
C LEU A 246 -11.42 -6.82 -6.86
N ALA A 247 -12.11 -7.94 -7.04
CA ALA A 247 -13.48 -7.97 -7.61
C ALA A 247 -14.58 -7.92 -6.55
N GLY A 248 -14.25 -7.55 -5.31
CA GLY A 248 -15.17 -7.63 -4.17
C GLY A 248 -15.31 -9.06 -3.60
N PRO A 249 -16.15 -9.23 -2.56
CA PRO A 249 -16.33 -10.52 -1.88
C PRO A 249 -17.01 -11.56 -2.79
N ALA A 250 -16.96 -12.84 -2.39
CA ALA A 250 -17.65 -13.92 -3.10
C ALA A 250 -19.18 -13.67 -3.15
N GLN A 251 -19.88 -14.28 -4.12
CA GLN A 251 -21.34 -14.14 -4.26
C GLN A 251 -22.05 -14.52 -2.95
N GLY A 252 -22.85 -13.58 -2.41
CA GLY A 252 -23.55 -13.74 -1.14
C GLY A 252 -22.74 -13.34 0.11
N GLY A 253 -21.49 -12.91 -0.05
CA GLY A 253 -20.69 -12.31 1.02
C GLY A 253 -21.08 -10.84 1.23
N GLU A 254 -21.19 -10.41 2.49
CA GLU A 254 -21.34 -9.00 2.82
C GLU A 254 -20.11 -8.21 2.35
N THR A 255 -20.31 -6.95 1.95
CA THR A 255 -19.21 -5.99 1.82
C THR A 255 -18.56 -5.89 3.18
N LEU A 256 -17.42 -6.56 3.34
CA LEU A 256 -16.74 -6.68 4.63
C LEU A 256 -16.57 -5.29 5.25
N ASP A 257 -17.09 -5.14 6.46
CA ASP A 257 -16.63 -4.07 7.33
C ASP A 257 -15.14 -4.35 7.58
N THR A 258 -14.28 -3.64 6.87
CA THR A 258 -12.82 -3.82 6.86
C THR A 258 -12.18 -3.48 8.22
N SER A 259 -12.98 -3.16 9.24
CA SER A 259 -12.50 -2.84 10.58
C SER A 259 -12.18 -4.08 11.44
N ASP A 260 -12.66 -5.28 11.08
CA ASP A 260 -12.43 -6.51 11.85
C ASP A 260 -11.74 -7.60 11.01
N ALA A 261 -10.42 -7.71 11.17
CA ALA A 261 -9.59 -8.70 10.47
C ALA A 261 -10.06 -10.14 10.72
N SER A 262 -10.53 -10.45 11.93
CA SER A 262 -10.97 -11.80 12.29
C SER A 262 -12.21 -12.20 11.49
N LYS A 263 -13.21 -11.32 11.41
CA LYS A 263 -14.39 -11.55 10.55
C LYS A 263 -14.01 -11.63 9.07
N ALA A 264 -13.15 -10.72 8.60
CA ALA A 264 -12.73 -10.68 7.21
C ALA A 264 -12.01 -11.96 6.76
N TRP A 265 -11.04 -12.45 7.54
CA TRP A 265 -10.35 -13.70 7.23
C TRP A 265 -11.26 -14.91 7.33
N SER A 266 -12.19 -14.92 8.28
CA SER A 266 -13.08 -16.05 8.43
C SER A 266 -14.08 -16.17 7.27
N SER A 267 -14.32 -15.11 6.49
CA SER A 267 -15.12 -15.20 5.26
C SER A 267 -14.46 -15.97 4.10
N LEU A 268 -13.17 -16.35 4.21
CA LEU A 268 -12.48 -17.07 3.13
C LEU A 268 -13.08 -18.45 2.87
N ARG A 269 -13.08 -18.82 1.59
CA ARG A 269 -13.56 -20.13 1.15
C ARG A 269 -12.65 -21.27 1.63
N PRO A 270 -13.18 -22.48 1.88
CA PRO A 270 -12.37 -23.61 2.35
C PRO A 270 -11.20 -23.98 1.44
N ASP A 271 -11.35 -23.86 0.12
CA ASP A 271 -10.27 -24.12 -0.86
C ASP A 271 -9.09 -23.14 -0.69
N GLN A 272 -9.39 -21.89 -0.34
CA GLN A 272 -8.37 -20.88 -0.10
C GLN A 272 -7.70 -21.07 1.25
N GLU A 273 -8.43 -21.51 2.28
CA GLU A 273 -7.83 -21.86 3.57
C GLU A 273 -6.82 -23.00 3.43
N GLU A 274 -7.12 -24.03 2.63
CA GLU A 274 -6.17 -25.11 2.33
C GLU A 274 -4.90 -24.60 1.63
N GLN A 275 -5.06 -23.67 0.68
CA GLN A 275 -3.91 -22.99 0.08
C GLN A 275 -3.11 -22.23 1.13
N LEU A 276 -3.75 -21.44 2.00
CA LEU A 276 -3.06 -20.72 3.08
C LEU A 276 -2.32 -21.66 4.04
N LEU A 277 -2.89 -22.84 4.36
CA LEU A 277 -2.22 -23.84 5.19
C LEU A 277 -0.93 -24.34 4.53
N ALA A 278 -1.00 -24.72 3.25
CA ALA A 278 0.17 -25.16 2.50
C ALA A 278 1.27 -24.08 2.46
N LEU A 279 0.88 -22.81 2.40
CA LEU A 279 1.80 -21.68 2.35
C LEU A 279 2.40 -21.34 3.72
N ALA A 280 1.60 -21.44 4.77
CA ALA A 280 2.09 -21.33 6.14
C ALA A 280 3.17 -22.40 6.41
N ASP A 281 3.01 -23.62 5.88
CA ASP A 281 4.04 -24.67 6.00
C ASP A 281 5.31 -24.37 5.21
N LEU A 282 5.23 -23.54 4.18
CA LEU A 282 6.39 -22.99 3.45
C LEU A 282 6.97 -21.72 4.08
N GLY A 283 6.45 -21.26 5.22
CA GLY A 283 6.95 -20.08 5.93
C GLY A 283 6.28 -18.75 5.55
N ASP A 284 5.19 -18.76 4.79
CA ASP A 284 4.46 -17.55 4.40
C ASP A 284 3.78 -16.90 5.63
N THR A 285 4.36 -15.82 6.12
CA THR A 285 3.92 -15.16 7.36
C THR A 285 2.55 -14.49 7.23
N ARG A 286 2.16 -14.06 6.02
CA ARG A 286 0.82 -13.51 5.75
C ARG A 286 -0.24 -14.60 5.86
N SER A 287 0.03 -15.78 5.33
CA SER A 287 -0.88 -16.92 5.41
C SER A 287 -1.04 -17.39 6.85
N MET A 288 0.05 -17.44 7.62
CA MET A 288 0.00 -17.69 9.06
C MET A 288 -0.85 -16.65 9.79
N LEU A 289 -0.66 -15.36 9.52
CA LEU A 289 -1.47 -14.28 10.08
C LEU A 289 -2.96 -14.45 9.76
N GLY A 290 -3.29 -14.69 8.50
CA GLY A 290 -4.67 -14.88 8.07
C GLY A 290 -5.32 -16.08 8.75
N LEU A 291 -4.62 -17.21 8.81
CA LEU A 291 -5.07 -18.40 9.55
C LEU A 291 -5.26 -18.12 11.04
N ALA A 292 -4.35 -17.38 11.67
CA ALA A 292 -4.49 -17.00 13.07
C ALA A 292 -5.75 -16.16 13.32
N TYR A 293 -6.02 -15.16 12.46
CA TYR A 293 -7.24 -14.37 12.56
C TYR A 293 -8.52 -15.20 12.37
N MET A 294 -8.51 -16.20 11.47
CA MET A 294 -9.62 -17.16 11.34
C MET A 294 -9.82 -17.94 12.64
N ARG A 295 -8.73 -18.42 13.25
CA ARG A 295 -8.76 -19.21 14.49
C ARG A 295 -9.12 -18.38 15.72
N LEU A 296 -8.98 -17.06 15.68
CA LEU A 296 -9.40 -16.15 16.75
C LEU A 296 -10.86 -15.71 16.65
N ASN A 297 -11.59 -16.05 15.59
CA ASN A 297 -13.00 -15.67 15.45
C ASN A 297 -13.90 -16.61 16.26
N PRO A 298 -14.57 -16.13 17.34
CA PRO A 298 -15.42 -16.99 18.16
C PRO A 298 -16.77 -17.33 17.48
N ASN A 299 -17.13 -16.63 16.40
CA ASN A 299 -18.44 -16.75 15.77
C ASN A 299 -18.51 -17.83 14.68
N GLU A 300 -17.42 -18.58 14.49
CA GLU A 300 -17.34 -19.64 13.50
C GLU A 300 -16.90 -20.97 14.10
N GLY A 301 -17.24 -22.08 13.44
CA GLY A 301 -16.86 -23.43 13.86
C GLY A 301 -15.34 -23.73 13.80
N ARG A 302 -14.52 -22.73 13.48
CA ARG A 302 -13.06 -22.80 13.33
C ARG A 302 -12.31 -22.13 14.49
N PHE A 303 -12.99 -21.68 15.54
CA PHE A 303 -12.35 -21.04 16.70
C PHE A 303 -11.38 -22.02 17.40
N ASP A 304 -10.09 -21.68 17.36
CA ASP A 304 -9.03 -22.38 18.08
C ASP A 304 -7.89 -21.41 18.45
N PRO A 305 -8.01 -20.71 19.58
CA PRO A 305 -6.99 -19.78 20.04
C PRO A 305 -5.60 -20.40 20.22
N LYS A 306 -5.48 -21.71 20.46
CA LYS A 306 -4.18 -22.37 20.56
C LYS A 306 -3.51 -22.49 19.21
N ALA A 307 -4.27 -22.87 18.18
CA ALA A 307 -3.77 -22.86 16.80
C ALA A 307 -3.40 -21.44 16.36
N ALA A 308 -4.16 -20.43 16.76
CA ALA A 308 -3.82 -19.04 16.49
C ALA A 308 -2.45 -18.64 17.10
N VAL A 309 -2.21 -19.01 18.36
CA VAL A 309 -0.92 -18.79 19.03
C VAL A 309 0.23 -19.49 18.29
N ASP A 310 0.02 -20.70 17.77
CA ASP A 310 1.03 -21.42 16.97
C ASP A 310 1.38 -20.66 15.68
N PHE A 311 0.37 -20.30 14.88
CA PHE A 311 0.58 -19.55 13.64
C PHE A 311 1.24 -18.20 13.89
N LEU A 312 0.78 -17.44 14.90
CA LEU A 312 1.38 -16.16 15.27
C LEU A 312 2.80 -16.33 15.79
N GLY A 313 3.08 -17.38 16.58
CA GLY A 313 4.41 -17.71 17.07
C GLY A 313 5.40 -17.97 15.94
N ARG A 314 4.99 -18.78 14.96
CA ARG A 314 5.79 -19.05 13.74
C ARG A 314 6.03 -17.79 12.93
N ALA A 315 4.98 -17.00 12.69
CA ALA A 315 5.09 -15.76 11.92
C ALA A 315 5.94 -14.69 12.64
N ALA A 316 5.81 -14.57 13.96
CA ALA A 316 6.59 -13.66 14.79
C ALA A 316 8.07 -14.06 14.81
N ALA A 317 8.37 -15.37 14.89
CA ALA A 317 9.73 -15.90 14.79
C ALA A 317 10.36 -15.67 13.40
N ALA A 318 9.54 -15.67 12.35
CA ALA A 318 9.93 -15.29 10.99
C ALA A 318 10.01 -13.76 10.78
N GLY A 319 9.87 -12.96 11.84
CA GLY A 319 10.09 -11.52 11.81
C GLY A 319 8.86 -10.67 11.50
N SER A 320 7.66 -11.24 11.42
CA SER A 320 6.45 -10.45 11.14
C SER A 320 6.10 -9.52 12.31
N PRO A 321 6.18 -8.18 12.17
CA PRO A 321 5.87 -7.26 13.26
C PRO A 321 4.38 -7.28 13.63
N GLU A 322 3.51 -7.56 12.67
CA GLU A 322 2.09 -7.74 12.93
C GLU A 322 1.84 -8.99 13.77
N ALA A 323 2.51 -10.10 13.46
CA ALA A 323 2.35 -11.32 14.24
C ALA A 323 2.89 -11.16 15.66
N GLN A 324 3.98 -10.41 15.83
CA GLN A 324 4.50 -10.03 17.15
C GLN A 324 3.46 -9.24 17.94
N PHE A 325 2.85 -8.22 17.32
CA PHE A 325 1.80 -7.41 17.94
C PHE A 325 0.56 -8.22 18.32
N GLU A 326 0.03 -9.04 17.41
CA GLU A 326 -1.13 -9.88 17.69
C GLU A 326 -0.83 -10.92 18.78
N LEU A 327 0.35 -11.54 18.76
CA LEU A 327 0.78 -12.48 19.79
C LEU A 327 0.96 -11.78 21.15
N ALA A 328 1.41 -10.52 21.18
CA ALA A 328 1.49 -9.72 22.40
C ALA A 328 0.12 -9.58 23.06
N LYS A 329 -0.91 -9.24 22.27
CA LYS A 329 -2.31 -9.17 22.76
C LYS A 329 -2.82 -10.50 23.31
N LEU A 330 -2.42 -11.63 22.72
CA LEU A 330 -2.81 -12.95 23.22
C LEU A 330 -2.15 -13.27 24.57
N TYR A 331 -0.87 -12.94 24.75
CA TYR A 331 -0.17 -13.08 26.03
C TYR A 331 -0.68 -12.11 27.10
N GLU A 332 -1.03 -10.88 26.72
CA GLU A 332 -1.63 -9.90 27.63
C GLU A 332 -2.99 -10.39 28.17
N ARG A 333 -3.82 -11.01 27.32
CA ARG A 333 -5.17 -11.46 27.67
C ARG A 333 -5.26 -12.91 28.15
N GLY A 334 -4.19 -13.70 27.99
CA GLY A 334 -4.22 -15.15 28.23
C GLY A 334 -5.14 -15.92 27.27
N THR A 335 -5.26 -15.47 26.01
CA THR A 335 -6.15 -16.10 25.02
C THR A 335 -5.40 -17.18 24.24
N GLY A 336 -5.76 -18.45 24.44
CA GLY A 336 -5.06 -19.59 23.82
C GLY A 336 -3.70 -19.93 24.42
N VAL A 337 -3.19 -19.08 25.32
CA VAL A 337 -1.91 -19.23 26.04
C VAL A 337 -2.05 -18.72 27.47
N ALA A 338 -1.17 -19.12 28.38
CA ALA A 338 -1.13 -18.53 29.72
C ALA A 338 -0.79 -17.04 29.63
N GLN A 339 -1.44 -16.22 30.47
CA GLN A 339 -1.16 -14.79 30.54
C GLN A 339 0.29 -14.55 30.99
N ASP A 340 1.00 -13.68 30.27
CA ASP A 340 2.40 -13.36 30.51
C ASP A 340 2.66 -11.89 30.09
N GLU A 341 2.66 -10.99 31.06
CA GLU A 341 2.83 -9.55 30.81
C GLU A 341 4.23 -9.19 30.31
N GLU A 342 5.26 -9.88 30.80
CA GLU A 342 6.64 -9.63 30.42
C GLU A 342 6.85 -10.00 28.95
N LYS A 343 6.34 -11.17 28.55
CA LYS A 343 6.39 -11.62 27.16
C LYS A 343 5.53 -10.77 26.23
N ALA A 344 4.35 -10.33 26.66
CA ALA A 344 3.54 -9.38 25.90
C ALA A 344 4.31 -8.08 25.64
N LEU A 345 4.95 -7.52 26.67
CA LEU A 345 5.72 -6.29 26.55
C LEU A 345 6.97 -6.46 25.65
N GLU A 346 7.65 -7.60 25.71
CA GLU A 346 8.76 -7.93 24.79
C GLU A 346 8.30 -7.90 23.33
N LEU A 347 7.18 -8.56 23.03
CA LEU A 347 6.61 -8.64 21.69
C LEU A 347 6.11 -7.28 21.19
N TYR A 348 5.46 -6.47 22.04
CA TYR A 348 5.09 -5.08 21.69
C TYR A 348 6.34 -4.25 21.33
N ARG A 349 7.42 -4.37 22.10
CA ARG A 349 8.69 -3.68 21.81
C ARG A 349 9.33 -4.17 20.52
N ALA A 350 9.30 -5.47 20.24
CA ALA A 350 9.81 -6.04 19.00
C ALA A 350 9.06 -5.47 17.78
N ALA A 351 7.72 -5.48 17.80
CA ALA A 351 6.91 -4.91 16.73
C ALA A 351 7.19 -3.39 16.56
N ALA A 352 7.23 -2.63 17.66
CA ALA A 352 7.51 -1.21 17.64
C ALA A 352 8.94 -0.87 17.17
N GLY A 353 9.92 -1.75 17.41
CA GLY A 353 11.28 -1.64 16.88
C GLY A 353 11.32 -1.67 15.35
N GLN A 354 10.34 -2.34 14.73
CA GLN A 354 10.17 -2.44 13.28
C GLN A 354 9.24 -1.37 12.68
N ASN A 355 9.00 -0.27 13.41
CA ASN A 355 8.08 0.80 13.02
C ASN A 355 6.61 0.35 12.86
N PHE A 356 6.20 -0.69 13.59
CA PHE A 356 4.79 -1.10 13.61
C PHE A 356 3.93 -0.10 14.39
N ALA A 357 3.17 0.73 13.66
CA ALA A 357 2.53 1.90 14.24
C ALA A 357 1.51 1.56 15.33
N ASP A 358 0.76 0.46 15.21
CA ASP A 358 -0.20 0.03 16.24
C ASP A 358 0.51 -0.33 17.56
N ALA A 359 1.63 -1.05 17.49
CA ALA A 359 2.43 -1.37 18.67
C ALA A 359 3.08 -0.13 19.30
N ILE A 360 3.51 0.83 18.47
CA ILE A 360 4.06 2.11 18.94
C ILE A 360 2.96 2.91 19.67
N ASN A 361 1.75 2.97 19.11
CA ASN A 361 0.61 3.62 19.75
C ASN A 361 0.25 2.96 21.09
N ASP A 362 0.18 1.62 21.13
CA ASP A 362 -0.18 0.87 22.33
C ASP A 362 0.90 0.99 23.42
N LEU A 363 2.18 0.99 23.07
CA LEU A 363 3.26 1.34 24.00
C LEU A 363 3.12 2.78 24.52
N GLY A 364 2.66 3.71 23.69
CA GLY A 364 2.33 5.07 24.11
C GLY A 364 1.25 5.07 25.19
N PHE A 365 0.16 4.32 24.99
CA PHE A 365 -0.89 4.16 26.00
C PHE A 365 -0.40 3.47 27.28
N LEU A 366 0.37 2.39 27.16
CA LEU A 366 0.97 1.69 28.30
C LEU A 366 1.88 2.61 29.12
N HIS A 367 2.66 3.49 28.47
CA HIS A 367 3.44 4.50 29.17
C HIS A 367 2.58 5.66 29.69
N TYR A 368 1.44 5.98 29.09
CA TYR A 368 0.60 7.07 29.56
C TYR A 368 -0.10 6.72 30.88
N GLN A 369 -0.71 5.53 30.94
CA GLN A 369 -1.51 5.09 32.09
C GLN A 369 -0.77 4.15 33.06
N GLY A 370 0.36 3.58 32.63
CA GLY A 370 1.00 2.43 33.27
C GLY A 370 0.31 1.11 32.85
N GLY A 371 1.07 0.02 32.75
CA GLY A 371 0.52 -1.28 32.33
C GLY A 371 1.61 -2.28 31.94
N LEU A 372 1.31 -3.58 32.02
CA LEU A 372 2.28 -4.67 31.76
C LEU A 372 3.59 -4.49 32.56
N GLY A 373 3.47 -4.12 33.83
CA GLY A 373 4.62 -3.81 34.70
C GLY A 373 5.34 -2.48 34.42
N LEU A 374 4.91 -1.68 33.43
CA LEU A 374 5.47 -0.36 33.19
C LEU A 374 4.86 0.71 34.11
N PRO A 375 5.67 1.57 34.73
CA PRO A 375 5.17 2.78 35.38
C PRO A 375 4.74 3.82 34.34
N ALA A 376 3.78 4.66 34.71
CA ALA A 376 3.39 5.80 33.91
C ALA A 376 4.56 6.77 33.71
N ASP A 377 4.81 7.15 32.46
CA ASP A 377 5.83 8.09 31.98
C ASP A 377 5.22 8.89 30.82
N PRO A 378 4.48 9.98 31.12
CA PRO A 378 3.83 10.80 30.10
C PRO A 378 4.80 11.36 29.06
N GLY A 379 6.04 11.68 29.45
CA GLY A 379 7.06 12.18 28.52
C GLY A 379 7.45 11.14 27.47
N LYS A 380 7.58 9.87 27.86
CA LYS A 380 7.76 8.77 26.89
C LYS A 380 6.50 8.52 26.06
N ALA A 381 5.33 8.54 26.68
CA ALA A 381 4.07 8.36 25.96
C ALA A 381 3.91 9.36 24.81
N LEU A 382 4.21 10.65 25.07
CA LEU A 382 4.19 11.71 24.04
C LEU A 382 5.11 11.39 22.84
N ARG A 383 6.32 10.88 23.10
CA ARG A 383 7.26 10.49 22.02
C ARG A 383 6.76 9.29 21.22
N PHE A 384 6.09 8.33 21.86
CA PHE A 384 5.46 7.21 21.18
C PHE A 384 4.29 7.68 20.30
N PHE A 385 3.41 8.54 20.84
CA PHE A 385 2.29 9.10 20.06
C PHE A 385 2.77 9.94 18.88
N GLU A 386 3.79 10.78 19.04
CA GLU A 386 4.40 11.52 17.93
C GLU A 386 4.90 10.57 16.83
N ARG A 387 5.67 9.54 17.22
CA ARG A 387 6.22 8.57 16.27
C ARG A 387 5.13 7.78 15.55
N ALA A 388 4.08 7.35 16.24
CA ALA A 388 2.96 6.65 15.60
C ALA A 388 2.16 7.59 14.67
N ALA A 389 1.99 8.86 15.05
CA ALA A 389 1.34 9.88 14.23
C ALA A 389 2.13 10.17 12.94
N ASP A 390 3.46 10.26 13.04
CA ASP A 390 4.36 10.44 11.88
C ASP A 390 4.36 9.22 10.96
N LEU A 391 4.11 8.02 11.50
CA LEU A 391 3.84 6.79 10.75
C LEU A 391 2.39 6.68 10.24
N ARG A 392 1.63 7.78 10.29
CA ARG A 392 0.26 7.89 9.77
C ARG A 392 -0.78 7.00 10.48
N HIS A 393 -0.55 6.61 11.73
CA HIS A 393 -1.56 5.90 12.51
C HIS A 393 -2.71 6.85 12.86
N PRO A 394 -3.96 6.61 12.40
CA PRO A 394 -5.02 7.62 12.47
C PRO A 394 -5.37 8.06 13.88
N GLN A 395 -5.48 7.11 14.82
CA GLN A 395 -5.78 7.40 16.22
C GLN A 395 -4.63 8.13 16.91
N ALA A 396 -3.37 7.77 16.61
CA ALA A 396 -2.20 8.48 17.14
C ALA A 396 -2.12 9.91 16.60
N GLN A 397 -2.40 10.14 15.31
CA GLN A 397 -2.49 11.48 14.73
C GLN A 397 -3.54 12.33 15.45
N PHE A 398 -4.73 11.78 15.69
CA PHE A 398 -5.78 12.45 16.45
C PHE A 398 -5.36 12.76 17.88
N ASN A 399 -4.85 11.76 18.62
CA ASN A 399 -4.42 11.91 20.00
C ASN A 399 -3.29 12.93 20.13
N PHE A 400 -2.32 12.88 19.20
CA PHE A 400 -1.21 13.82 19.18
C PHE A 400 -1.67 15.24 18.88
N ALA A 401 -2.65 15.42 17.98
CA ALA A 401 -3.25 16.72 17.74
C ALA A 401 -3.95 17.29 18.99
N ALA A 402 -4.70 16.46 19.72
CA ALA A 402 -5.33 16.87 20.98
C ALA A 402 -4.29 17.29 22.03
N LEU A 403 -3.19 16.54 22.15
CA LEU A 403 -2.09 16.88 23.06
C LEU A 403 -1.39 18.20 22.70
N ILE A 404 -1.24 18.51 21.41
CA ILE A 404 -0.73 19.80 20.95
C ILE A 404 -1.70 20.92 21.32
N ASP A 405 -2.99 20.73 21.05
CA ASP A 405 -4.04 21.73 21.30
C ASP A 405 -4.20 22.04 22.80
N ASP A 406 -4.09 21.03 23.66
CA ASP A 406 -4.10 21.15 25.12
C ASP A 406 -2.80 21.79 25.67
N GLY A 407 -1.80 22.05 24.83
CA GLY A 407 -0.54 22.69 25.22
C GLY A 407 0.46 21.75 25.91
N HIS A 408 0.27 20.43 25.82
CA HIS A 408 1.21 19.44 26.36
C HIS A 408 2.52 19.37 25.57
N ILE A 409 2.59 19.99 24.39
CA ILE A 409 3.76 20.01 23.51
C ILE A 409 4.16 21.46 23.22
N PRO A 410 4.98 22.10 24.09
CA PRO A 410 5.26 23.53 24.01
C PRO A 410 5.94 24.00 22.72
N SER A 411 6.56 23.09 21.97
CA SER A 411 7.21 23.37 20.69
C SER A 411 6.26 23.39 19.49
N LYS A 412 4.99 22.98 19.67
CA LYS A 412 3.98 22.89 18.62
C LYS A 412 2.77 23.77 18.97
N GLY A 413 2.06 24.22 17.95
CA GLY A 413 0.91 25.11 18.10
C GLY A 413 -0.34 24.68 17.32
N PRO A 414 -1.36 25.54 17.25
CA PRO A 414 -2.62 25.24 16.57
C PRO A 414 -2.49 24.80 15.11
N GLU A 415 -1.50 25.33 14.38
CA GLU A 415 -1.23 24.94 12.99
C GLU A 415 -0.70 23.49 12.85
N ASP A 416 0.08 23.03 13.84
CA ASP A 416 0.57 21.67 13.94
C ASP A 416 -0.57 20.71 14.32
N ALA A 417 -1.38 21.08 15.32
CA ALA A 417 -2.55 20.30 15.71
C ALA A 417 -3.50 20.11 14.50
N ALA A 418 -3.82 21.20 13.79
CA ALA A 418 -4.63 21.15 12.59
C ALA A 418 -4.02 20.29 11.48
N LYS A 419 -2.69 20.21 11.37
CA LYS A 419 -2.01 19.33 10.41
C LYS A 419 -2.35 17.87 10.71
N TYR A 420 -2.13 17.44 11.95
CA TYR A 420 -2.38 16.07 12.35
C TYR A 420 -3.88 15.72 12.31
N LEU A 421 -4.78 16.66 12.63
CA LEU A 421 -6.23 16.45 12.44
C LEU A 421 -6.61 16.27 10.97
N TYR A 422 -6.05 17.10 10.10
CA TYR A 422 -6.26 16.96 8.66
C TYR A 422 -5.73 15.60 8.20
N ASP A 423 -4.50 15.24 8.54
CA ASP A 423 -3.90 13.96 8.14
C ASP A 423 -4.70 12.75 8.67
N ALA A 424 -5.22 12.82 9.90
CA ALA A 424 -6.07 11.80 10.51
C ALA A 424 -7.46 11.69 9.83
N LEU A 425 -7.99 12.81 9.34
CA LEU A 425 -9.21 12.83 8.53
C LEU A 425 -8.95 12.21 7.16
N ARG A 426 -7.83 12.55 6.53
CA ARG A 426 -7.43 12.03 5.20
C ARG A 426 -7.09 10.55 5.22
N SER A 427 -6.65 10.00 6.35
CA SER A 427 -6.39 8.56 6.49
C SER A 427 -7.66 7.70 6.57
N GLY A 428 -8.85 8.30 6.56
CA GLY A 428 -10.12 7.57 6.51
C GLY A 428 -10.69 7.17 7.86
N SER A 429 -10.14 7.67 8.98
CA SER A 429 -10.67 7.35 10.31
C SER A 429 -12.08 7.89 10.48
N ARG A 430 -13.05 6.97 10.55
CA ARG A 430 -14.46 7.33 10.79
C ARG A 430 -14.66 7.94 12.16
N ASP A 431 -13.89 7.49 13.15
CA ASP A 431 -13.92 8.04 14.50
C ASP A 431 -13.51 9.52 14.49
N VAL A 432 -12.44 9.85 13.78
CA VAL A 432 -11.98 11.24 13.63
C VAL A 432 -13.01 12.10 12.89
N LEU A 433 -13.59 11.57 11.81
CA LEU A 433 -14.69 12.25 11.11
C LEU A 433 -15.86 12.54 12.06
N ASN A 434 -16.31 11.53 12.81
CA ASN A 434 -17.43 11.66 13.74
C ASN A 434 -17.10 12.66 14.85
N LEU A 435 -15.91 12.60 15.43
CA LEU A 435 -15.47 13.50 16.49
C LEU A 435 -15.40 14.95 16.01
N LEU A 436 -14.79 15.22 14.86
CA LEU A 436 -14.74 16.56 14.27
C LEU A 436 -16.12 17.07 13.87
N SER A 437 -17.05 16.18 13.52
CA SER A 437 -18.39 16.55 13.11
C SER A 437 -19.31 16.84 14.30
N GLU A 438 -19.30 15.96 15.31
CA GLU A 438 -20.23 15.98 16.44
C GLU A 438 -19.70 16.80 17.62
N ARG A 439 -18.38 16.85 17.81
CA ARG A 439 -17.72 17.49 18.96
C ARG A 439 -16.58 18.42 18.56
N PRO A 440 -16.75 19.32 17.58
CA PRO A 440 -15.66 20.19 17.11
C PRO A 440 -15.09 21.07 18.23
N THR A 441 -15.92 21.47 19.20
CA THR A 441 -15.53 22.33 20.32
C THR A 441 -14.57 21.68 21.32
N MET A 442 -14.22 20.40 21.14
CA MET A 442 -13.15 19.77 21.91
C MET A 442 -11.78 20.37 21.59
N PHE A 443 -11.60 20.95 20.40
CA PHE A 443 -10.39 21.67 20.03
C PHE A 443 -10.54 23.17 20.28
N THR A 444 -9.46 23.89 20.56
CA THR A 444 -9.48 25.34 20.74
C THR A 444 -9.97 26.08 19.48
N PRO A 445 -10.51 27.31 19.62
CA PRO A 445 -10.88 28.13 18.45
C PRO A 445 -9.74 28.35 17.45
N ASP A 446 -8.50 28.44 17.92
CA ASP A 446 -7.34 28.66 17.07
C ASP A 446 -7.00 27.42 16.24
N THR A 447 -7.06 26.22 16.83
CA THR A 447 -6.88 24.96 16.09
C THR A 447 -7.98 24.74 15.07
N ARG A 448 -9.23 25.08 15.42
CA ARG A 448 -10.36 25.02 14.48
C ARG A 448 -10.19 25.98 13.29
N ARG A 449 -9.72 27.21 13.52
CA ARG A 449 -9.39 28.15 12.43
C ARG A 449 -8.26 27.60 11.56
N ALA A 450 -7.20 27.08 12.16
CA ALA A 450 -6.10 26.48 11.44
C ALA A 450 -6.56 25.28 10.57
N LEU A 451 -7.50 24.47 11.07
CA LEU A 451 -8.09 23.39 10.26
C LEU A 451 -8.93 23.92 9.08
N GLN A 452 -9.72 24.98 9.28
CA GLN A 452 -10.43 25.64 8.17
C GLN A 452 -9.47 26.20 7.11
N VAL A 453 -8.32 26.76 7.52
CA VAL A 453 -7.26 27.22 6.60
C VAL A 453 -6.75 26.04 5.78
N ARG A 454 -6.41 24.91 6.41
CA ARG A 454 -5.96 23.71 5.69
C ARG A 454 -7.00 23.17 4.72
N LEU A 455 -8.27 23.11 5.13
CA LEU A 455 -9.35 22.70 4.24
C LEU A 455 -9.49 23.64 3.04
N LYS A 456 -9.24 24.93 3.22
CA LYS A 456 -9.27 25.93 2.15
C LYS A 456 -8.08 25.83 1.20
N ASP A 457 -6.87 25.65 1.73
CA ASP A 457 -5.65 25.46 0.94
C ASP A 457 -5.73 24.22 0.05
N ASN A 458 -6.40 23.17 0.55
CA ASN A 458 -6.68 21.94 -0.19
C ASN A 458 -7.98 21.99 -1.02
N ARG A 459 -8.55 23.18 -1.24
CA ARG A 459 -9.74 23.43 -2.08
C ARG A 459 -11.03 22.73 -1.64
N PHE A 460 -11.10 22.25 -0.39
CA PHE A 460 -12.32 21.66 0.18
C PHE A 460 -13.27 22.71 0.78
N TYR A 461 -12.76 23.88 1.19
CA TYR A 461 -13.53 24.91 1.89
C TYR A 461 -13.38 26.30 1.27
N THR A 462 -14.49 27.03 1.12
CA THR A 462 -14.51 28.40 0.57
C THR A 462 -15.08 29.44 1.54
N GLY A 463 -15.51 29.01 2.74
CA GLY A 463 -16.12 29.88 3.74
C GLY A 463 -15.12 30.73 4.53
N ALA A 464 -15.65 31.38 5.59
CA ALA A 464 -14.88 32.22 6.49
C ALA A 464 -14.00 31.37 7.44
N ILE A 465 -12.85 31.91 7.84
CA ILE A 465 -11.96 31.32 8.84
C ILE A 465 -12.32 31.93 10.20
N ASP A 466 -13.37 31.43 10.82
CA ASP A 466 -13.94 31.94 12.07
C ASP A 466 -13.74 31.01 13.27
N GLY A 467 -13.39 29.75 13.00
CA GLY A 467 -13.30 28.68 13.99
C GLY A 467 -14.66 28.11 14.35
N ASP A 468 -15.73 28.43 13.59
CA ASP A 468 -17.04 27.84 13.74
C ASP A 468 -17.24 26.70 12.73
N PHE A 469 -17.56 25.51 13.24
CA PHE A 469 -17.76 24.32 12.39
C PHE A 469 -19.23 24.22 12.00
N GLY A 470 -19.73 25.28 11.39
CA GLY A 470 -21.07 25.35 10.81
C GLY A 470 -21.21 24.46 9.56
N PRO A 471 -22.39 24.47 8.90
CA PRO A 471 -22.70 23.55 7.81
C PRO A 471 -21.69 23.55 6.65
N GLY A 472 -21.06 24.70 6.37
CA GLY A 472 -20.01 24.80 5.34
C GLY A 472 -18.77 24.00 5.70
N THR A 473 -18.22 24.22 6.89
CA THR A 473 -17.04 23.51 7.39
C THR A 473 -17.32 22.00 7.51
N GLN A 474 -18.51 21.62 7.99
CA GLN A 474 -18.93 20.22 8.12
C GLN A 474 -18.95 19.49 6.76
N ARG A 475 -19.51 20.11 5.73
CA ARG A 475 -19.45 19.56 4.36
C ARG A 475 -18.02 19.45 3.86
N SER A 476 -17.17 20.43 4.15
CA SER A 476 -15.75 20.38 3.76
C SER A 476 -14.98 19.29 4.48
N ILE A 477 -15.25 19.03 5.77
CA ILE A 477 -14.68 17.91 6.52
C ILE A 477 -15.12 16.58 5.90
N ARG A 478 -16.41 16.42 5.56
CA ARG A 478 -16.92 15.23 4.86
C ARG A 478 -16.26 15.04 3.49
N ARG A 479 -16.12 16.11 2.70
CA ARG A 479 -15.43 16.06 1.40
C ARG A 479 -13.96 15.72 1.54
N ALA A 480 -13.26 16.31 2.50
CA ALA A 480 -11.87 16.00 2.81
C ALA A 480 -11.73 14.55 3.32
N TYR A 481 -12.73 13.98 3.99
CA TYR A 481 -12.75 12.55 4.29
C TYR A 481 -12.93 11.70 3.01
N GLY A 482 -13.67 12.20 2.02
CA GLY A 482 -13.98 11.51 0.75
C GLY A 482 -15.47 11.24 0.54
N ILE A 483 -16.36 11.85 1.33
CA ILE A 483 -17.82 11.74 1.17
C ILE A 483 -18.29 12.95 0.36
N GLU A 484 -18.84 12.71 -0.83
CA GLU A 484 -19.56 13.73 -1.59
C GLU A 484 -21.00 13.88 -1.07
N ASP A 485 -21.50 15.11 -1.03
CA ASP A 485 -22.91 15.37 -0.68
C ASP A 485 -23.77 15.18 -1.94
N SER A 486 -24.76 14.30 -1.86
CA SER A 486 -25.77 14.04 -2.89
C SER A 486 -26.71 15.22 -3.15
#